data_AF-A0A3D4ME21-F1
#
_entry.id   AF-A0A3D4ME21-F1
#
_cell.length_a   1.000
_cell.length_b   1.000
_cell.length_c   1.000
_cell.angle_alpha   90.00
_cell.angle_beta   90.00
_cell.angle_gamma   90.00
#
_symmetry.space_group_name_H-M   'P 1'
#
loop_
_entity.id
_entity.type
_entity.pdbx_description
1 polymer ?
#
loop_
_entity_poly.entity_id
_entity_poly.type
_entity_poly.pdbx_seq_one_letter_code
_entity_poly.pdbx_strand_id
1 'polypeptide(L)'
;MTPEAQKLNDLLKPGQPLPSDEVMVSTALDILNHSAHGQQLVDFVRINNIALRIMSTPQPTTYLPEPKLAYIGFNRNNPVSPSRFVLMLAGILREAQQESAGIKNPHLQAPLEEHMKISMAKHEDKLWYMCTVACELNDISTFMEYNFLDELRKMGHDESLELYLKQEKRK
;
A
#
# COMPACT_ATOMS: atom_id res chain seq x y z
N MET A 1 10.06 -1.81 30.18
CA MET A 1 10.56 -2.66 29.08
C MET A 1 9.39 -2.94 28.17
N THR A 2 9.26 -2.17 27.10
CA THR A 2 8.31 -2.45 26.03
C THR A 2 8.82 -3.68 25.26
N PRO A 3 7.97 -4.64 24.89
CA PRO A 3 8.39 -5.74 24.03
C PRO A 3 8.95 -5.15 22.74
N GLU A 4 10.15 -5.56 22.33
CA GLU A 4 10.67 -5.23 21.00
C GLU A 4 9.62 -5.65 19.97
N ALA A 5 9.06 -4.67 19.26
CA ALA A 5 8.09 -4.94 18.21
C ALA A 5 8.73 -5.92 17.23
N GLN A 6 8.16 -7.13 17.12
CA GLN A 6 8.58 -8.12 16.13
C GLN A 6 8.64 -7.43 14.77
N LYS A 7 9.84 -7.29 14.22
CA LYS A 7 10.04 -6.63 12.93
C LYS A 7 9.38 -7.50 11.87
N LEU A 8 8.59 -6.92 10.98
CA LEU A 8 7.97 -7.63 9.85
C LEU A 8 9.03 -8.33 8.97
N ASN A 9 10.27 -7.82 8.98
CA ASN A 9 11.45 -8.45 8.39
C ASN A 9 11.77 -9.85 8.96
N ASP A 10 11.41 -10.14 10.20
CA ASP A 10 11.56 -11.47 10.79
C ASP A 10 10.41 -12.42 10.41
N LEU A 11 9.26 -11.87 10.03
CA LEU A 11 8.04 -12.61 9.70
C LEU A 11 7.96 -13.03 8.22
N LEU A 12 8.66 -12.35 7.30
CA LEU A 12 8.59 -12.60 5.86
C LEU A 12 9.93 -13.06 5.26
N LYS A 13 10.65 -13.95 5.95
CA LYS A 13 11.89 -14.53 5.43
C LYS A 13 11.59 -15.56 4.32
N PRO A 14 12.32 -15.55 3.18
CA PRO A 14 12.17 -16.56 2.14
C PRO A 14 12.33 -17.98 2.71
N GLY A 15 11.43 -18.90 2.33
CA GLY A 15 11.48 -20.30 2.74
C GLY A 15 10.96 -20.61 4.15
N GLN A 16 10.49 -19.61 4.91
CA GLN A 16 9.75 -19.82 6.15
C GLN A 16 8.23 -19.87 5.87
N PRO A 17 7.45 -20.59 6.69
CA PRO A 17 5.99 -20.49 6.62
C PRO A 17 5.57 -19.04 6.89
N LEU A 18 4.67 -18.53 6.04
CA LEU A 18 4.11 -17.20 6.23
C LEU A 18 3.31 -17.12 7.54
N PRO A 19 3.26 -15.94 8.18
CA PRO A 19 2.34 -15.70 9.29
C PRO A 19 0.88 -15.86 8.84
N SER A 20 -0.04 -15.87 9.80
CA SER A 20 -1.46 -15.76 9.46
C SER A 20 -1.73 -14.43 8.73
N ASP A 21 -2.76 -14.43 7.87
CA ASP A 21 -3.16 -13.24 7.13
C ASP A 21 -3.47 -12.06 8.08
N GLU A 22 -4.05 -12.36 9.24
CA GLU A 22 -4.33 -11.38 10.30
C GLU A 22 -3.05 -10.71 10.82
N VAL A 23 -2.02 -11.49 11.13
CA VAL A 23 -0.73 -10.96 11.62
C VAL A 23 -0.05 -10.12 10.55
N MET A 24 -0.04 -10.57 9.30
CA MET A 24 0.55 -9.79 8.19
C MET A 24 -0.15 -8.44 8.02
N VAL A 25 -1.49 -8.44 8.02
CA VAL A 25 -2.29 -7.23 7.87
C VAL A 25 -2.13 -6.31 9.08
N SER A 26 -2.24 -6.81 10.31
CA SER A 26 -2.16 -5.99 11.52
C SER A 26 -0.78 -5.33 11.63
N THR A 27 0.30 -6.09 11.40
CA THR A 27 1.65 -5.53 11.46
C THR A 27 1.89 -4.49 10.35
N ALA A 28 1.35 -4.68 9.15
CA ALA A 28 1.45 -3.67 8.09
C ALA A 28 0.67 -2.40 8.41
N LEU A 29 -0.52 -2.52 9.00
CA LEU A 29 -1.29 -1.37 9.49
C LEU A 29 -0.56 -0.65 10.63
N ASP A 30 0.07 -1.39 11.54
CA ASP A 30 0.88 -0.80 12.62
C ASP A 30 2.05 0.02 12.05
N ILE A 31 2.75 -0.49 11.03
CA ILE A 31 3.80 0.27 10.33
C ILE A 31 3.21 1.53 9.70
N LEU A 32 2.10 1.42 8.95
CA LEU A 32 1.46 2.58 8.33
C LEU A 32 1.06 3.64 9.36
N ASN A 33 0.62 3.25 10.56
CA ASN A 33 0.19 4.17 11.60
C ASN A 33 1.30 5.10 12.14
N HIS A 34 2.56 4.87 11.77
CA HIS A 34 3.67 5.74 12.12
C HIS A 34 3.92 6.88 11.11
N SER A 35 3.28 6.83 9.94
CA SER A 35 3.24 7.91 8.95
C SER A 35 1.96 8.73 9.15
N ALA A 36 2.00 10.04 8.96
CA ALA A 36 0.82 10.89 9.09
C ALA A 36 -0.24 10.52 8.04
N HIS A 37 0.19 10.25 6.80
CA HIS A 37 -0.71 9.77 5.75
C HIS A 37 -1.12 8.31 5.95
N GLY A 38 -0.21 7.46 6.42
CA GLY A 38 -0.55 6.06 6.75
C GLY A 38 -1.58 5.96 7.88
N GLN A 39 -1.52 6.83 8.90
CA GLN A 39 -2.53 6.92 9.95
C GLN A 39 -3.91 7.26 9.38
N GLN A 40 -4.03 8.14 8.40
CA GLN A 40 -5.32 8.42 7.74
C GLN A 40 -5.90 7.18 7.07
N LEU A 41 -5.06 6.33 6.48
CA LEU A 41 -5.50 5.06 5.89
C LEU A 41 -5.95 4.07 6.96
N VAL A 42 -5.21 3.97 8.07
CA VAL A 42 -5.56 3.10 9.21
C VAL A 42 -6.87 3.54 9.86
N ASP A 43 -7.06 4.84 10.07
CA ASP A 43 -8.30 5.40 10.58
C ASP A 43 -9.46 5.13 9.62
N PHE A 44 -9.24 5.28 8.31
CA PHE A 44 -10.23 4.95 7.30
C PHE A 44 -10.66 3.48 7.36
N VAL A 45 -9.71 2.55 7.50
CA VAL A 45 -9.99 1.11 7.67
C VAL A 45 -10.89 0.87 8.89
N ARG A 46 -10.53 1.47 10.03
CA ARG A 46 -11.26 1.31 11.30
C ARG A 46 -12.67 1.90 11.23
N ILE A 47 -12.81 3.13 10.70
CA ILE A 47 -14.09 3.84 10.65
C ILE A 47 -15.06 3.17 9.68
N ASN A 48 -14.56 2.71 8.52
CA ASN A 48 -15.40 2.17 7.44
C ASN A 48 -15.54 0.65 7.45
N ASN A 49 -14.86 -0.02 8.39
CA ASN A 49 -14.80 -1.48 8.52
C ASN A 49 -14.34 -2.14 7.21
N ILE A 50 -13.23 -1.65 6.65
CA ILE A 50 -12.67 -2.20 5.40
C ILE A 50 -12.11 -3.59 5.69
N ALA A 51 -12.65 -4.60 5.01
CA ALA A 51 -12.15 -5.96 5.08
C ALA A 51 -10.88 -6.11 4.23
N LEU A 52 -9.80 -6.54 4.87
CA LEU A 52 -8.52 -6.82 4.24
C LEU A 52 -8.33 -8.34 4.13
N ARG A 53 -7.95 -8.81 2.95
CA ARG A 53 -7.79 -10.24 2.66
C ARG A 53 -6.53 -10.47 1.84
N ILE A 54 -5.82 -11.56 2.14
CA ILE A 54 -4.66 -11.97 1.36
C ILE A 54 -5.07 -13.16 0.49
N MET A 55 -4.67 -13.13 -0.77
CA MET A 55 -4.91 -14.23 -1.71
C MET A 55 -3.60 -14.69 -2.36
N SER A 56 -3.56 -15.94 -2.82
CA SER A 56 -2.41 -16.46 -3.56
C SER A 56 -2.55 -16.11 -5.03
N THR A 57 -1.61 -15.36 -5.58
CA THR A 57 -1.57 -15.00 -7.00
C THR A 57 -0.19 -15.28 -7.60
N PRO A 58 -0.07 -15.50 -8.92
CA PRO A 58 1.23 -15.72 -9.55
C PRO A 58 2.19 -14.53 -9.41
N GLN A 59 1.63 -13.31 -9.44
CA GLN A 59 2.36 -12.05 -9.35
C GLN A 59 1.74 -11.14 -8.27
N PRO A 60 2.54 -10.26 -7.64
CA PRO A 60 2.03 -9.26 -6.71
C PRO A 60 0.95 -8.39 -7.36
N THR A 61 -0.22 -8.32 -6.75
CA THR A 61 -1.33 -7.50 -7.23
C THR A 61 -2.22 -7.04 -6.09
N THR A 62 -3.02 -6.00 -6.33
CA THR A 62 -4.05 -5.54 -5.40
C THR A 62 -5.37 -5.42 -6.15
N TYR A 63 -6.47 -5.75 -5.48
CA TYR A 63 -7.79 -5.71 -6.09
C TYR A 63 -8.84 -5.20 -5.12
N LEU A 64 -9.70 -4.29 -5.60
CA LEU A 64 -10.79 -3.68 -4.84
C LEU A 64 -12.12 -4.00 -5.56
N PRO A 65 -12.71 -5.19 -5.34
CA PRO A 65 -14.00 -5.55 -5.95
C PRO A 65 -15.14 -4.67 -5.44
N GLU A 66 -15.07 -4.26 -4.18
CA GLU A 66 -16.09 -3.45 -3.52
C GLU A 66 -15.41 -2.41 -2.63
N PRO A 67 -16.03 -1.24 -2.37
CA PRO A 67 -15.42 -0.17 -1.57
C PRO A 67 -14.99 -0.59 -0.16
N LYS A 68 -15.55 -1.67 0.39
CA LYS A 68 -15.28 -2.17 1.75
C LYS A 68 -14.47 -3.47 1.78
N LEU A 69 -13.94 -3.93 0.65
CA LEU A 69 -13.23 -5.20 0.58
C LEU A 69 -12.01 -5.05 -0.32
N ALA A 70 -10.82 -5.08 0.26
CA ALA A 70 -9.56 -5.00 -0.46
C ALA A 70 -8.77 -6.31 -0.34
N TYR A 71 -8.21 -6.73 -1.46
CA TYR A 71 -7.37 -7.90 -1.57
C TYR A 71 -5.94 -7.54 -1.91
N ILE A 72 -5.00 -8.24 -1.28
CA ILE A 72 -3.58 -8.20 -1.60
C ILE A 72 -3.18 -9.61 -2.04
N GLY A 73 -2.78 -9.74 -3.30
CA GLY A 73 -2.36 -11.00 -3.91
C GLY A 73 -0.85 -11.07 -4.04
N PHE A 74 -0.25 -12.20 -3.64
CA PHE A 74 1.13 -12.52 -3.98
C PHE A 74 1.38 -14.04 -3.92
N ASN A 75 2.52 -14.48 -4.45
CA ASN A 75 2.89 -15.88 -4.43
C ASN A 75 3.38 -16.26 -3.02
N ARG A 76 2.69 -17.17 -2.33
CA ARG A 76 3.07 -17.58 -0.97
C ARG A 76 4.42 -18.28 -0.87
N ASN A 77 4.90 -18.89 -1.96
CA ASN A 77 6.22 -19.53 -2.02
C ASN A 77 7.35 -18.55 -2.30
N ASN A 78 7.02 -17.37 -2.83
CA ASN A 78 7.96 -16.28 -3.07
C ASN A 78 7.29 -14.96 -2.65
N PRO A 79 7.16 -14.72 -1.34
CA PRO A 79 6.41 -13.58 -0.84
C PRO A 79 7.07 -12.26 -1.24
N VAL A 80 6.24 -11.22 -1.29
CA VAL A 80 6.73 -9.85 -1.46
C VAL A 80 7.58 -9.43 -0.25
N SER A 81 8.47 -8.47 -0.46
CA SER A 81 9.19 -7.84 0.66
C SER A 81 8.19 -7.16 1.61
N PRO A 82 8.51 -7.06 2.92
CA PRO A 82 7.71 -6.31 3.89
C PRO A 82 7.35 -4.89 3.43
N SER A 83 8.31 -4.15 2.86
CA SER A 83 8.08 -2.81 2.33
C SER A 83 7.11 -2.82 1.15
N ARG A 84 7.22 -3.79 0.23
CA ARG A 84 6.29 -3.92 -0.89
C ARG A 84 4.88 -4.23 -0.41
N PHE A 85 4.74 -5.11 0.59
CA PHE A 85 3.43 -5.42 1.17
C PHE A 85 2.76 -4.18 1.79
N VAL A 86 3.52 -3.40 2.58
CA VAL A 86 3.04 -2.14 3.18
C VAL A 86 2.65 -1.12 2.10
N LEU A 87 3.45 -0.97 1.05
CA LEU A 87 3.15 -0.04 -0.05
C LEU A 87 1.93 -0.48 -0.88
N MET A 88 1.79 -1.79 -1.15
CA MET A 88 0.59 -2.35 -1.78
C MET A 88 -0.65 -2.10 -0.94
N LEU A 89 -0.56 -2.30 0.38
CA LEU A 89 -1.63 -1.99 1.32
C LEU A 89 -1.99 -0.49 1.29
N ALA A 90 -0.99 0.39 1.33
CA ALA A 90 -1.21 1.83 1.24
C ALA A 90 -1.94 2.21 -0.06
N GLY A 91 -1.50 1.66 -1.19
CA GLY A 91 -2.09 1.92 -2.50
C GLY A 91 -3.55 1.48 -2.59
N ILE A 92 -3.88 0.26 -2.16
CA ILE A 92 -5.25 -0.26 -2.25
C ILE A 92 -6.20 0.41 -1.26
N LEU A 93 -5.71 0.80 -0.07
CA LEU A 93 -6.49 1.58 0.89
C LEU A 93 -6.79 2.99 0.38
N ARG A 94 -5.82 3.61 -0.32
CA ARG A 94 -6.05 4.90 -0.96
C ARG A 94 -7.10 4.78 -2.06
N GLU A 95 -7.05 3.72 -2.86
CA GLU A 95 -8.07 3.44 -3.87
C GLU A 95 -9.46 3.26 -3.24
N ALA A 96 -9.56 2.59 -2.09
CA ALA A 96 -10.80 2.45 -1.35
C ALA A 96 -11.33 3.79 -0.78
N GLN A 97 -10.44 4.68 -0.34
CA GLN A 97 -10.81 6.05 0.05
C GLN A 97 -11.39 6.83 -1.14
N GLN A 98 -10.76 6.75 -2.31
CA GLN A 98 -11.25 7.41 -3.53
C GLN A 98 -12.66 6.93 -3.91
N GLU A 99 -12.90 5.61 -3.89
CA GLU A 99 -14.23 5.02 -4.11
C GLU A 99 -15.26 5.57 -3.11
N SER A 100 -14.90 5.61 -1.84
CA SER A 100 -15.77 6.09 -0.76
C SER A 100 -16.05 7.59 -0.85
N ALA A 101 -15.12 8.36 -1.42
CA ALA A 101 -15.28 9.79 -1.70
C ALA A 101 -16.07 10.09 -2.99
N GLY A 102 -16.51 9.05 -3.72
CA GLY A 102 -17.32 9.19 -4.93
C GLY A 102 -16.55 9.18 -6.24
N ILE A 103 -15.23 9.01 -6.21
CA ILE A 103 -14.40 8.79 -7.41
C ILE A 103 -14.45 7.29 -7.74
N LYS A 104 -15.62 6.86 -8.23
CA LYS A 104 -15.94 5.46 -8.46
C LYS A 104 -15.26 4.93 -9.72
N ASN A 105 -14.92 3.65 -9.70
CA ASN A 105 -14.48 2.92 -10.86
C ASN A 105 -15.59 3.00 -11.94
N PRO A 106 -15.23 3.32 -13.19
CA PRO A 106 -16.20 3.39 -14.28
C PRO A 106 -16.84 2.01 -14.50
N HIS A 107 -18.14 2.02 -14.82
CA HIS A 107 -18.86 0.80 -15.15
C HIS A 107 -18.25 0.14 -16.39
N LEU A 108 -18.30 -1.19 -16.53
CA LEU A 108 -17.72 -1.92 -17.67
C LEU A 108 -18.25 -1.50 -19.05
N GLN A 109 -19.39 -0.79 -19.08
CA GLN A 109 -20.02 -0.28 -20.30
C GLN A 109 -19.73 1.21 -20.54
N ALA A 110 -18.94 1.86 -19.67
CA ALA A 110 -18.61 3.26 -19.84
C ALA A 110 -17.73 3.46 -21.09
N PRO A 111 -17.76 4.65 -21.72
CA PRO A 111 -16.88 4.95 -22.83
C PRO A 111 -15.40 4.83 -22.44
N LEU A 112 -14.55 4.41 -23.39
CA LEU A 112 -13.10 4.26 -23.17
C LEU A 112 -12.46 5.54 -22.58
N GLU A 113 -12.88 6.71 -23.06
CA GLU A 113 -12.37 7.99 -22.58
C GLU A 113 -12.66 8.20 -21.08
N GLU A 114 -13.84 7.81 -20.61
CA GLU A 114 -14.20 7.86 -19.20
C GLU A 114 -13.36 6.86 -18.39
N HIS A 115 -13.18 5.64 -18.90
CA HIS A 115 -12.29 4.66 -18.30
C HIS A 115 -10.87 5.20 -18.13
N MET A 116 -10.30 5.77 -19.18
CA MET A 116 -8.94 6.31 -19.16
C MET A 116 -8.83 7.47 -18.17
N LYS A 117 -9.75 8.45 -18.25
CA LYS A 117 -9.71 9.66 -17.42
C LYS A 117 -9.77 9.33 -15.93
N ILE A 118 -10.74 8.50 -15.51
CA ILE A 118 -10.91 8.17 -14.10
C ILE A 118 -9.76 7.28 -13.62
N SER A 119 -9.37 6.28 -14.41
CA SER A 119 -8.29 5.35 -14.01
C SER A 119 -6.95 6.07 -13.88
N MET A 120 -6.62 7.00 -14.79
CA MET A 120 -5.40 7.80 -14.69
C MET A 120 -5.42 8.70 -13.45
N ALA A 121 -6.49 9.45 -13.22
CA ALA A 121 -6.60 10.32 -12.06
C ALA A 121 -6.47 9.55 -10.73
N LYS A 122 -7.13 8.39 -10.64
CA LYS A 122 -7.02 7.51 -9.46
C LYS A 122 -5.60 6.97 -9.29
N HIS A 123 -4.97 6.55 -10.39
CA HIS A 123 -3.62 6.00 -10.39
C HIS A 123 -2.58 7.04 -9.96
N GLU A 124 -2.65 8.26 -10.49
CA GLU A 124 -1.74 9.35 -10.14
C GLU A 124 -1.85 9.73 -8.66
N ASP A 125 -3.07 9.93 -8.14
CA ASP A 125 -3.27 10.23 -6.72
C ASP A 125 -2.82 9.08 -5.82
N LYS A 126 -3.12 7.83 -6.20
CA LYS A 126 -2.64 6.64 -5.48
C LYS A 126 -1.12 6.62 -5.39
N LEU A 127 -0.44 6.86 -6.51
CA LEU A 127 1.01 6.81 -6.57
C LEU A 127 1.66 7.95 -5.80
N TRP A 128 1.09 9.16 -5.88
CA TRP A 128 1.50 10.31 -5.07
C TRP A 128 1.39 10.00 -3.58
N TYR A 129 0.27 9.38 -3.17
CA TYR A 129 0.03 8.99 -1.78
C TYR A 129 1.04 7.94 -1.31
N MET A 130 1.33 6.93 -2.14
CA MET A 130 2.35 5.92 -1.85
C MET A 130 3.75 6.54 -1.70
N CYS A 131 4.13 7.49 -2.55
CA CYS A 131 5.40 8.21 -2.43
C CYS A 131 5.46 9.01 -1.12
N THR A 132 4.36 9.65 -0.73
CA THR A 132 4.25 10.40 0.52
C THR A 132 4.44 9.49 1.74
N VAL A 133 3.69 8.40 1.81
CA VAL A 133 3.82 7.40 2.89
C VAL A 133 5.22 6.82 2.93
N ALA A 134 5.82 6.50 1.77
CA ALA A 134 7.16 5.97 1.70
C ALA A 134 8.21 6.95 2.25
N CYS A 135 8.12 8.24 1.93
CA CYS A 135 9.03 9.26 2.45
C CYS A 135 8.87 9.42 3.97
N GLU A 136 7.63 9.56 4.45
CA GLU A 136 7.35 9.71 5.88
C GLU A 136 7.86 8.51 6.69
N LEU A 137 7.66 7.28 6.20
CA LEU A 137 8.17 6.09 6.88
C LEU A 137 9.69 5.96 6.78
N ASN A 138 10.30 6.41 5.68
CA ASN A 138 11.75 6.33 5.47
C ASN A 138 12.52 7.32 6.35
N ASP A 139 11.89 8.41 6.79
CA ASP A 139 12.48 9.39 7.72
C ASP A 139 12.48 8.87 9.18
N ILE A 140 11.80 7.76 9.46
CA ILE A 140 11.74 7.14 10.79
C ILE A 140 12.89 6.15 10.92
N SER A 141 13.81 6.41 11.86
CA SER A 141 15.03 5.62 12.06
C SER A 141 14.77 4.12 12.24
N THR A 142 13.70 3.76 12.94
CA THR A 142 13.27 2.36 13.17
C THR A 142 12.95 1.61 11.88
N PHE A 143 12.54 2.31 10.81
CA PHE A 143 12.09 1.71 9.56
C PHE A 143 13.06 1.88 8.38
N MET A 144 14.25 2.44 8.58
CA MET A 144 15.24 2.62 7.50
C MET A 144 15.57 1.30 6.78
N GLU A 145 15.60 0.17 7.50
CA GLU A 145 15.88 -1.15 6.92
C GLU A 145 14.86 -1.63 5.88
N TYR A 146 13.65 -1.07 5.88
CA TYR A 146 12.60 -1.43 4.91
C TYR A 146 12.87 -0.83 3.53
N ASN A 147 13.72 0.20 3.42
CA ASN A 147 14.12 0.85 2.17
C ASN A 147 12.91 1.15 1.27
N PHE A 148 11.87 1.81 1.82
CA PHE A 148 10.60 2.04 1.11
C PHE A 148 10.77 2.75 -0.23
N LEU A 149 11.69 3.71 -0.30
CA LEU A 149 11.98 4.45 -1.54
C LEU A 149 12.57 3.53 -2.62
N ASP A 150 13.50 2.63 -2.26
CA ASP A 150 14.05 1.66 -3.20
C ASP A 150 13.02 0.62 -3.62
N GLU A 151 12.11 0.26 -2.72
CA GLU A 151 11.03 -0.65 -3.06
C GLU A 151 10.05 -0.03 -4.08
N LEU A 152 9.71 1.26 -3.96
CA LEU A 152 8.94 1.96 -5.00
C LEU A 152 9.63 1.89 -6.37
N ARG A 153 10.96 2.04 -6.42
CA ARG A 153 11.73 1.87 -7.66
C ARG A 153 11.61 0.45 -8.22
N LYS A 154 11.75 -0.57 -7.35
CA LYS A 154 11.58 -1.99 -7.72
C LYS A 154 10.16 -2.34 -8.13
N MET A 155 9.17 -1.54 -7.75
CA MET A 155 7.78 -1.64 -8.22
C MET A 155 7.57 -0.98 -9.59
N GLY A 156 8.59 -0.31 -10.14
CA GLY A 156 8.53 0.37 -11.43
C GLY A 156 8.09 1.83 -11.35
N HIS A 157 8.15 2.45 -10.17
CA HIS A 157 7.67 3.82 -9.94
C HIS A 157 8.80 4.86 -9.80
N ASP A 158 9.98 4.58 -10.35
CA ASP A 158 11.16 5.43 -10.20
C ASP A 158 10.95 6.87 -10.72
N GLU A 159 10.42 7.02 -11.93
CA GLU A 159 10.16 8.35 -12.52
C GLU A 159 9.18 9.18 -11.67
N SER A 160 8.09 8.56 -11.21
CA SER A 160 7.09 9.22 -10.38
C SER A 160 7.65 9.61 -9.02
N LEU A 161 8.48 8.75 -8.42
CA LEU A 161 9.17 9.04 -7.17
C LEU A 161 10.15 10.21 -7.33
N GLU A 162 10.92 10.25 -8.42
CA GLU A 162 11.81 11.38 -8.69
C GLU A 162 11.05 12.70 -8.83
N LEU A 163 9.93 12.70 -9.56
CA LEU A 163 9.10 13.89 -9.73
C LEU A 163 8.53 14.36 -8.40
N TYR A 164 8.03 13.43 -7.57
CA TYR A 164 7.56 13.70 -6.22
C TYR A 164 8.65 14.38 -5.37
N LEU A 165 9.83 13.77 -5.28
CA LEU A 165 10.96 14.29 -4.48
C LEU A 165 11.45 15.66 -4.97
N LYS A 166 11.41 15.91 -6.28
CA LYS A 166 11.75 17.22 -6.87
C LYS A 166 10.75 18.30 -6.46
N GLN A 167 9.48 17.96 -6.29
CA GLN A 167 8.43 18.90 -5.87
C GLN A 167 8.47 19.17 -4.37
N GLU A 168 8.67 18.16 -3.54
CA GLU A 168 8.78 18.33 -2.08
C GLU A 168 9.99 19.20 -1.70
N LYS A 169 11.13 19.07 -2.39
CA LYS A 169 12.31 19.93 -2.19
C LYS A 169 12.09 21.42 -2.52
N ARG A 170 10.99 21.77 -3.18
CA ARG A 170 10.65 23.15 -3.55
C ARG A 170 9.69 23.81 -2.57
N LYS A 171 9.14 23.05 -1.62
CA LYS A 171 8.32 23.57 -0.51
C LYS A 171 9.21 24.00 0.65
#